data_AF-A0A2S7PD70-F1
#
_entry.id   AF-A0A2S7PD70-F1
#
_cell.length_a   1.000
_cell.length_b   1.000
_cell.length_c   1.000
_cell.angle_alpha   90.00
_cell.angle_beta   90.00
_cell.angle_gamma   90.00
#
_symmetry.space_group_name_H-M   'P 1'
#
loop_
_entity.id
_entity.type
_entity.pdbx_description
1 polymer ?
#
loop_
_entity_poly.entity_id
_entity_poly.type
_entity_poly.pdbx_seq_one_letter_code
_entity_poly.pdbx_strand_id
1 'polypeptide(L)'
;MDQTGQPFGFLNATETTAFRTALASSLLITPRTKVKTLTVYGAGKQAFWHVRLALILRGHTIKTVNVINRSFTDRTRAFLKSFLHIPDHVKEREGWASAKFTILSPAYGEFARLEKDYLRASDIIFLTTPSTTPVFNHQILTNTEGRKKGRLIVAIGSYKPHMIEIPLEVMAQAVKVHGSGHHFHKHAQEGGVIVVDTIDGCKEEAGEIIQSNISAKNLVELGELVMLSHESDSSSAIDDTDDSPRESLDALRSPRSPTADGASTPTPGSPLLTRSIANVFRDEHTGSTSPSSSRSPSRKSSGSFSFIKSKSRSGSMNSSNPSIATGMLGRDILGEKDDDMSRWLRNGNVIYKSVGMGLMDLVVGTELVRLAREKGVGVNVEGF
;
A
#
# COMPACT_ATOMS: atom_id res chain seq x y z
N MET A 1 17.71 -22.80 -7.84
CA MET A 1 18.74 -23.49 -8.65
C MET A 1 20.00 -22.66 -8.58
N ASP A 2 21.17 -23.30 -8.64
CA ASP A 2 22.44 -22.60 -8.76
C ASP A 2 22.67 -22.11 -10.20
N GLN A 3 23.85 -21.56 -10.49
CA GLN A 3 24.22 -21.08 -11.83
C GLN A 3 24.28 -22.19 -12.89
N THR A 4 24.30 -23.46 -12.47
CA THR A 4 24.32 -24.64 -13.35
C THR A 4 22.95 -25.28 -13.55
N GLY A 5 21.91 -24.72 -12.91
CA GLY A 5 20.55 -25.26 -12.94
C GLY A 5 20.30 -26.37 -11.90
N GLN A 6 21.27 -26.69 -11.04
CA GLN A 6 21.10 -27.72 -10.01
C GLN A 6 20.30 -27.19 -8.81
N PRO A 7 19.41 -28.01 -8.20
CA PRO A 7 18.59 -27.58 -7.08
C PRO A 7 19.41 -27.48 -5.79
N PHE A 8 19.72 -26.27 -5.34
CA PHE A 8 20.47 -26.09 -4.09
C PHE A 8 19.65 -26.26 -2.79
N GLY A 9 18.33 -26.46 -2.87
CA GLY A 9 17.49 -26.63 -1.69
C GLY A 9 16.01 -26.87 -1.99
N PHE A 10 15.36 -27.61 -1.08
CA PHE A 10 13.92 -27.88 -1.09
C PHE A 10 13.28 -27.28 0.16
N LEU A 11 12.18 -26.57 -0.01
CA LEU A 11 11.47 -25.91 1.08
C LEU A 11 9.97 -26.22 1.01
N ASN A 12 9.32 -26.26 2.18
CA ASN A 12 7.87 -26.27 2.23
C ASN A 12 7.33 -24.92 1.72
N ALA A 13 6.59 -24.96 0.60
CA ALA A 13 6.06 -23.75 -0.03
C ALA A 13 4.89 -23.15 0.75
N THR A 14 4.09 -23.94 1.47
CA THR A 14 2.86 -23.45 2.12
C THR A 14 3.15 -22.37 3.17
N GLU A 15 4.16 -22.58 4.01
CA GLU A 15 4.55 -21.58 5.01
C GLU A 15 5.27 -20.39 4.36
N THR A 16 6.18 -20.69 3.44
CA THR A 16 7.03 -19.70 2.76
C THR A 16 6.20 -18.70 1.95
N THR A 17 5.21 -19.19 1.18
CA THR A 17 4.30 -18.36 0.40
C THR A 17 3.48 -17.42 1.29
N ALA A 18 2.98 -17.90 2.43
CA ALA A 18 2.25 -17.05 3.36
C ALA A 18 3.14 -15.99 4.00
N PHE A 19 4.36 -16.37 4.40
CA PHE A 19 5.34 -15.46 4.97
C PHE A 19 5.79 -14.37 3.99
N ARG A 20 6.19 -14.74 2.76
CA ARG A 20 6.63 -13.77 1.74
C ARG A 20 5.54 -12.79 1.35
N THR A 21 4.28 -13.23 1.34
CA THR A 21 3.14 -12.39 0.97
C THR A 21 2.88 -11.35 2.05
N ALA A 22 2.98 -11.79 3.30
CA ALA A 22 2.90 -10.90 4.45
C ALA A 22 4.08 -9.92 4.51
N LEU A 23 5.30 -10.35 4.14
CA LEU A 23 6.46 -9.46 4.04
C LEU A 23 6.24 -8.34 3.02
N ALA A 24 5.72 -8.66 1.83
CA ALA A 24 5.41 -7.64 0.82
C ALA A 24 4.41 -6.60 1.37
N SER A 25 3.26 -7.05 1.90
CA SER A 25 2.27 -6.10 2.45
C SER A 25 2.77 -5.34 3.67
N SER A 26 3.76 -5.86 4.40
CA SER A 26 4.35 -5.18 5.56
C SER A 26 5.06 -3.87 5.22
N LEU A 27 5.52 -3.72 3.97
CA LEU A 27 6.09 -2.46 3.46
C LEU A 27 5.09 -1.30 3.53
N LEU A 28 3.79 -1.59 3.46
CA LEU A 28 2.72 -0.58 3.60
C LEU A 28 2.27 -0.38 5.06
N ILE A 29 2.71 -1.25 5.99
CA ILE A 29 2.43 -1.12 7.42
C ILE A 29 3.42 -0.15 8.08
N THR A 30 4.69 -0.22 7.68
CA THR A 30 5.79 0.63 8.18
C THR A 30 5.46 2.13 8.13
N PRO A 31 5.02 2.70 6.99
CA PRO A 31 4.74 4.14 6.92
C PRO A 31 3.50 4.57 7.72
N ARG A 32 2.63 3.66 8.19
CA ARG A 32 1.39 4.06 8.89
C ARG A 32 1.73 4.83 10.17
N THR A 33 1.09 5.96 10.46
CA THR A 33 1.41 6.69 11.71
C THR A 33 0.74 6.07 12.93
N LYS A 34 -0.44 5.48 12.77
CA LYS A 34 -1.26 4.92 13.85
C LYS A 34 -1.80 3.55 13.45
N VAL A 35 -1.48 2.53 14.25
CA VAL A 35 -2.00 1.17 14.10
C VAL A 35 -2.38 0.63 15.47
N LYS A 36 -3.66 0.71 15.84
CA LYS A 36 -4.20 0.26 17.13
C LYS A 36 -5.08 -0.98 16.99
N THR A 37 -5.84 -1.05 15.90
CA THR A 37 -6.83 -2.12 15.69
C THR A 37 -6.58 -2.81 14.36
N LEU A 38 -6.38 -4.13 14.41
CA LEU A 38 -6.34 -5.00 13.24
C LEU A 38 -7.66 -5.75 13.13
N THR A 39 -8.18 -5.93 11.92
CA THR A 39 -9.22 -6.92 11.64
C THR A 39 -8.73 -7.87 10.55
N VAL A 40 -8.90 -9.17 10.75
CA VAL A 40 -8.49 -10.19 9.78
C VAL A 40 -9.66 -11.11 9.45
N TYR A 41 -9.93 -11.27 8.16
CA TYR A 41 -10.84 -12.28 7.64
C TYR A 41 -10.05 -13.55 7.34
N GLY A 42 -10.46 -14.65 7.97
CA GLY A 42 -9.79 -15.94 7.89
C GLY A 42 -8.88 -16.23 9.08
N ALA A 43 -8.49 -17.50 9.20
CA ALA A 43 -7.64 -18.01 10.28
C ALA A 43 -6.59 -19.02 9.77
N GLY A 44 -6.19 -18.88 8.50
CA GLY A 44 -5.16 -19.71 7.87
C GLY A 44 -3.75 -19.17 8.06
N LYS A 45 -2.78 -19.74 7.33
CA LYS A 45 -1.38 -19.31 7.35
C LYS A 45 -1.18 -17.87 6.88
N GLN A 46 -1.94 -17.44 5.86
CA GLN A 46 -1.95 -16.05 5.41
C GLN A 46 -2.37 -15.10 6.54
N ALA A 47 -3.49 -15.36 7.19
CA ALA A 47 -3.93 -14.60 8.36
C ALA A 47 -2.84 -14.55 9.45
N PHE A 48 -2.22 -15.70 9.75
CA PHE A 48 -1.21 -15.80 10.79
C PHE A 48 -0.02 -14.89 10.52
N TRP A 49 0.60 -15.01 9.34
CA TRP A 49 1.80 -14.24 9.02
C TRP A 49 1.54 -12.74 8.88
N HIS A 50 0.41 -12.34 8.32
CA HIS A 50 0.03 -10.93 8.23
C HIS A 50 -0.15 -10.30 9.62
N VAL A 51 -0.86 -10.98 10.52
CA VAL A 51 -1.01 -10.51 11.91
C VAL A 51 0.32 -10.57 12.65
N ARG A 52 1.11 -11.64 12.49
CA ARG A 52 2.39 -11.83 13.17
C ARG A 52 3.38 -10.72 12.80
N LEU A 53 3.55 -10.42 11.51
CA LEU A 53 4.44 -9.35 11.06
C LEU A 53 3.93 -7.96 11.47
N ALA A 54 2.62 -7.72 11.43
CA ALA A 54 2.06 -6.48 11.96
C ALA A 54 2.37 -6.29 13.46
N LEU A 55 2.29 -7.37 14.25
CA LEU A 55 2.66 -7.34 15.68
C LEU A 55 4.16 -7.15 15.91
N ILE A 56 5.03 -7.73 15.07
CA ILE A 56 6.49 -7.49 15.15
C ILE A 56 6.80 -6.01 14.87
N LEU A 57 6.21 -5.45 13.81
CA LEU A 57 6.50 -4.09 13.39
C LEU A 57 5.85 -3.04 14.31
N ARG A 58 4.64 -3.31 14.80
CA ARG A 58 3.75 -2.30 15.43
C ARG A 58 3.11 -2.75 16.74
N GLY A 59 3.65 -3.80 17.37
CA GLY A 59 3.08 -4.39 18.58
C GLY A 59 2.87 -3.38 19.71
N HIS A 60 3.83 -2.49 19.95
CA HIS A 60 3.74 -1.40 20.94
C HIS A 60 2.49 -0.50 20.77
N THR A 61 2.02 -0.30 19.54
CA THR A 61 0.79 0.46 19.24
C THR A 61 -0.47 -0.37 19.15
N ILE A 62 -0.38 -1.63 18.72
CA ILE A 62 -1.54 -2.51 18.51
C ILE A 62 -2.16 -2.88 19.86
N LYS A 63 -3.47 -2.68 20.00
CA LYS A 63 -4.25 -2.97 21.21
C LYS A 63 -5.31 -4.05 20.96
N THR A 64 -5.78 -4.20 19.73
CA THR A 64 -6.84 -5.17 19.42
C THR A 64 -6.63 -5.84 18.08
N VAL A 65 -6.80 -7.15 18.05
CA VAL A 65 -6.83 -7.99 16.85
C VAL A 65 -8.18 -8.69 16.80
N ASN A 66 -9.02 -8.31 15.84
CA ASN A 66 -10.32 -8.93 15.60
C ASN A 66 -10.19 -9.97 14.50
N VAL A 67 -10.58 -11.21 14.78
CA VAL A 67 -10.57 -12.31 13.83
C VAL A 67 -12.01 -12.60 13.41
N ILE A 68 -12.30 -12.45 12.12
CA ILE A 68 -13.61 -12.77 11.55
C ILE A 68 -13.48 -14.05 10.73
N ASN A 69 -14.28 -15.07 11.05
CA ASN A 69 -14.26 -16.33 10.32
C ASN A 69 -15.68 -16.90 10.16
N ARG A 70 -15.94 -17.58 9.04
CA ARG A 70 -17.26 -18.14 8.71
C ARG A 70 -17.85 -19.06 9.79
N SER A 71 -16.99 -19.73 10.55
CA SER A 71 -17.37 -20.59 11.66
C SER A 71 -16.21 -20.73 12.65
N PHE A 72 -16.55 -21.02 13.91
CA PHE A 72 -15.55 -21.34 14.93
C PHE A 72 -15.10 -22.79 14.74
N THR A 73 -13.93 -22.98 14.14
CA THR A 73 -13.37 -24.30 13.77
C THR A 73 -12.08 -24.58 14.52
N ASP A 74 -11.59 -25.82 14.45
CA ASP A 74 -10.26 -26.18 14.96
C ASP A 74 -9.15 -25.32 14.35
N ARG A 75 -9.30 -24.90 13.08
CA ARG A 75 -8.39 -23.96 12.41
C ARG A 75 -8.36 -22.60 13.12
N THR A 76 -9.53 -22.07 13.49
CA THR A 76 -9.63 -20.81 14.25
C THR A 76 -9.01 -20.94 15.63
N ARG A 77 -9.22 -22.08 16.30
CA ARG A 77 -8.61 -22.36 17.60
C ARG A 77 -7.09 -22.49 17.48
N ALA A 78 -6.59 -23.17 16.45
CA ALA A 78 -5.17 -23.33 16.17
C ALA A 78 -4.49 -21.99 15.87
N PHE A 79 -5.16 -21.13 15.10
CA PHE A 79 -4.71 -19.75 14.88
C PHE A 79 -4.55 -18.99 16.19
N LEU A 80 -5.56 -18.94 17.06
CA LEU A 80 -5.42 -18.25 18.35
C LEU A 80 -4.33 -18.88 19.22
N LYS A 81 -4.33 -20.21 19.31
CA LYS A 81 -3.31 -20.97 20.04
C LYS A 81 -1.92 -20.55 19.58
N SER A 82 -1.66 -20.40 18.28
CA SER A 82 -0.34 -20.01 17.78
C SER A 82 0.18 -18.69 18.37
N PHE A 83 -0.69 -17.70 18.64
CA PHE A 83 -0.30 -16.45 19.31
C PHE A 83 -0.18 -16.61 20.83
N LEU A 84 -1.04 -17.42 21.44
CA LEU A 84 -0.97 -17.69 22.89
C LEU A 84 0.30 -18.43 23.28
N HIS A 85 0.78 -19.37 22.45
CA HIS A 85 1.99 -20.16 22.69
C HIS A 85 3.29 -19.37 22.48
N ILE A 86 3.23 -18.13 21.95
CA ILE A 86 4.42 -17.27 21.90
C ILE A 86 4.81 -16.94 23.36
N PRO A 87 6.08 -17.12 23.77
CA PRO A 87 6.52 -16.83 25.13
C PRO A 87 6.29 -15.38 25.53
N ASP A 88 5.94 -15.13 26.80
CA ASP A 88 5.55 -13.77 27.25
C ASP A 88 6.68 -12.74 27.10
N HIS A 89 7.93 -13.12 27.37
CA HIS A 89 9.10 -12.25 27.13
C HIS A 89 9.22 -11.80 25.66
N VAL A 90 8.78 -12.62 24.70
CA VAL A 90 8.74 -12.25 23.28
C VAL A 90 7.62 -11.23 23.03
N LYS A 91 6.43 -11.45 23.62
CA LYS A 91 5.29 -10.52 23.50
C LYS A 91 5.61 -9.16 24.12
N GLU A 92 6.33 -9.14 25.24
CA GLU A 92 6.78 -7.93 25.94
C GLU A 92 7.80 -7.17 25.10
N ARG A 93 8.85 -7.85 24.61
CA ARG A 93 9.86 -7.25 23.73
C ARG A 93 9.24 -6.64 22.47
N GLU A 94 8.25 -7.31 21.90
CA GLU A 94 7.55 -6.83 20.70
C GLU A 94 6.41 -5.84 21.02
N GLY A 95 6.10 -5.62 22.29
CA GLY A 95 5.19 -4.59 22.78
C GLY A 95 3.69 -4.91 22.70
N TRP A 96 3.31 -6.17 22.46
CA TRP A 96 1.90 -6.57 22.28
C TRP A 96 1.37 -7.53 23.35
N ALA A 97 2.08 -7.71 24.48
CA ALA A 97 1.64 -8.54 25.59
C ALA A 97 0.22 -8.23 26.09
N SER A 98 -0.20 -6.96 26.03
CA SER A 98 -1.55 -6.51 26.43
C SER A 98 -2.57 -6.50 25.30
N ALA A 99 -2.24 -6.97 24.09
CA ALA A 99 -3.13 -6.92 22.94
C ALA A 99 -4.28 -7.93 23.09
N LYS A 100 -5.51 -7.46 22.89
CA LYS A 100 -6.71 -8.32 22.97
C LYS A 100 -6.98 -8.99 21.62
N PHE A 101 -7.15 -10.30 21.64
CA PHE A 101 -7.64 -11.06 20.49
C PHE A 101 -9.13 -11.34 20.65
N THR A 102 -9.94 -11.05 19.64
CA THR A 102 -11.36 -11.38 19.60
C THR A 102 -11.67 -12.27 18.40
N ILE A 103 -12.70 -13.11 18.51
CA ILE A 103 -13.25 -13.85 17.38
C ILE A 103 -14.70 -13.46 17.18
N LEU A 104 -15.07 -13.26 15.92
CA LEU A 104 -16.44 -13.07 15.48
C LEU A 104 -16.76 -14.09 14.39
N SER A 105 -17.96 -14.67 14.47
CA SER A 105 -18.47 -15.56 13.42
C SER A 105 -19.95 -15.26 13.16
N PRO A 106 -20.47 -15.52 11.94
CA PRO A 106 -21.87 -15.29 11.59
C PRO A 106 -22.90 -15.97 12.49
N ALA A 107 -22.52 -17.04 13.20
CA ALA A 107 -23.39 -17.72 14.16
C ALA A 107 -23.70 -16.87 15.42
N TYR A 108 -22.98 -15.78 15.64
CA TYR A 108 -23.22 -14.86 16.76
C TYR A 108 -24.35 -13.88 16.43
N GLY A 109 -25.35 -13.76 17.31
CA GLY A 109 -26.57 -13.00 17.04
C GLY A 109 -26.38 -11.52 16.67
N GLU A 110 -25.32 -10.87 17.16
CA GLU A 110 -25.00 -9.48 16.80
C GLU A 110 -23.91 -9.34 15.73
N PHE A 111 -23.70 -10.38 14.91
CA PHE A 111 -22.62 -10.42 13.92
C PHE A 111 -22.54 -9.14 13.06
N ALA A 112 -23.65 -8.76 12.41
CA ALA A 112 -23.66 -7.62 11.50
C ALA A 112 -23.32 -6.28 12.20
N ARG A 113 -23.73 -6.13 13.47
CA ARG A 113 -23.40 -4.95 14.28
C ARG A 113 -21.91 -4.92 14.60
N LEU A 114 -21.38 -6.02 15.14
CA LEU A 114 -19.98 -6.12 15.54
C LEU A 114 -19.02 -6.09 14.35
N GLU A 115 -19.36 -6.72 13.23
CA GLU A 115 -18.57 -6.67 12.00
C GLU A 115 -18.40 -5.22 11.53
N LYS A 116 -19.51 -4.48 11.48
CA LYS A 116 -19.49 -3.04 11.14
C LYS A 116 -18.61 -2.25 12.10
N ASP A 117 -18.73 -2.49 13.41
CA ASP A 117 -17.95 -1.78 14.42
C ASP A 117 -16.45 -2.12 14.30
N TYR A 118 -16.10 -3.39 14.07
CA TYR A 118 -14.73 -3.86 13.91
C TYR A 118 -14.08 -3.27 12.65
N LEU A 119 -14.75 -3.37 11.50
CA LEU A 119 -14.26 -2.79 10.24
C LEU A 119 -14.07 -1.27 10.35
N ARG A 120 -15.02 -0.55 10.97
CA ARG A 120 -14.91 0.90 11.15
C ARG A 120 -13.82 1.30 12.14
N ALA A 121 -13.57 0.51 13.18
CA ALA A 121 -12.51 0.79 14.14
C ALA A 121 -11.11 0.45 13.61
N SER A 122 -11.01 -0.43 12.62
CA SER A 122 -9.73 -0.96 12.13
C SER A 122 -8.82 0.10 11.51
N ASP A 123 -7.53 0.01 11.79
CA ASP A 123 -6.47 0.73 11.08
C ASP A 123 -5.95 -0.09 9.90
N ILE A 124 -5.95 -1.42 10.04
CA ILE A 124 -5.57 -2.38 9.00
C ILE A 124 -6.61 -3.50 8.93
N ILE A 125 -7.01 -3.85 7.71
CA ILE A 125 -7.92 -4.96 7.42
C ILE A 125 -7.18 -5.95 6.52
N PHE A 126 -6.99 -7.18 6.99
CA PHE A 126 -6.42 -8.28 6.21
C PHE A 126 -7.53 -9.18 5.69
N LEU A 127 -7.62 -9.37 4.38
CA LEU A 127 -8.53 -10.30 3.72
C LEU A 127 -7.69 -11.47 3.20
N THR A 128 -7.91 -12.66 3.78
CA THR A 128 -7.07 -13.84 3.54
C THR A 128 -7.88 -15.11 3.30
N THR A 129 -9.06 -14.95 2.70
CA THR A 129 -10.03 -16.00 2.42
C THR A 129 -10.20 -16.22 0.90
N PRO A 130 -10.26 -17.48 0.43
CA PRO A 130 -10.55 -17.78 -0.98
C PRO A 130 -12.05 -17.61 -1.26
N SER A 131 -12.57 -16.40 -1.06
CA SER A 131 -13.99 -16.09 -1.21
C SER A 131 -14.36 -15.86 -2.67
N THR A 132 -15.56 -16.26 -3.06
CA THR A 132 -16.14 -15.99 -4.39
C THR A 132 -17.17 -14.86 -4.37
N THR A 133 -17.38 -14.26 -3.18
CA THR A 133 -18.30 -13.15 -2.93
C THR A 133 -17.64 -12.18 -1.96
N PRO A 134 -17.95 -10.88 -2.02
CA PRO A 134 -17.38 -9.92 -1.09
C PRO A 134 -17.56 -10.35 0.37
N VAL A 135 -16.51 -10.20 1.19
CA VAL A 135 -16.48 -10.75 2.56
C VAL A 135 -17.18 -9.87 3.59
N PHE A 136 -17.57 -8.66 3.21
CA PHE A 136 -18.35 -7.73 4.02
C PHE A 136 -19.24 -6.85 3.13
N ASN A 137 -20.23 -6.19 3.72
CA ASN A 137 -21.08 -5.25 2.98
C ASN A 137 -20.34 -3.92 2.71
N HIS A 138 -20.29 -3.49 1.45
CA HIS A 138 -19.59 -2.27 1.03
C HIS A 138 -19.99 -1.01 1.83
N GLN A 139 -21.27 -0.88 2.20
CA GLN A 139 -21.83 0.28 2.91
C GLN A 139 -21.16 0.54 4.27
N ILE A 140 -20.51 -0.48 4.85
CA ILE A 140 -19.75 -0.34 6.09
C ILE A 140 -18.62 0.67 5.91
N LEU A 141 -17.97 0.66 4.73
CA LEU A 141 -16.80 1.49 4.41
C LEU A 141 -17.09 2.62 3.41
N THR A 142 -18.10 2.48 2.53
CA THR A 142 -18.41 3.50 1.51
C THR A 142 -19.28 4.65 2.03
N ASN A 143 -20.02 4.45 3.13
CA ASN A 143 -20.84 5.50 3.72
C ASN A 143 -19.99 6.58 4.41
N THR A 144 -20.55 7.77 4.62
CA THR A 144 -19.88 8.93 5.24
C THR A 144 -19.09 8.57 6.50
N GLU A 145 -19.68 7.82 7.44
CA GLU A 145 -19.01 7.37 8.66
C GLU A 145 -17.87 6.37 8.40
N GLY A 146 -18.05 5.47 7.44
CA GLY A 146 -17.03 4.51 7.02
C GLY A 146 -15.79 5.22 6.46
N ARG A 147 -16.00 6.31 5.72
CA ARG A 147 -14.96 7.10 5.04
C ARG A 147 -14.19 8.06 5.94
N LYS A 148 -14.52 8.20 7.24
CA LYS A 148 -13.85 9.16 8.14
C LYS A 148 -12.41 8.77 8.50
N LYS A 149 -12.10 7.47 8.49
CA LYS A 149 -10.81 6.93 8.92
C LYS A 149 -10.08 6.33 7.73
N GLY A 150 -8.82 6.74 7.55
CA GLY A 150 -7.96 6.11 6.56
C GLY A 150 -7.45 4.78 7.08
N ARG A 151 -7.51 3.75 6.25
CA ARG A 151 -7.15 2.37 6.61
C ARG A 151 -6.25 1.78 5.55
N LEU A 152 -5.45 0.79 5.93
CA LEU A 152 -4.81 -0.10 4.97
C LEU A 152 -5.67 -1.36 4.82
N ILE A 153 -6.13 -1.66 3.61
CA ILE A 153 -6.84 -2.89 3.29
C ILE A 153 -5.89 -3.76 2.46
N VAL A 154 -5.54 -4.93 2.98
CA VAL A 154 -4.64 -5.89 2.33
C VAL A 154 -5.46 -7.10 1.91
N ALA A 155 -5.65 -7.30 0.61
CA ALA A 155 -6.43 -8.40 0.05
C ALA A 155 -5.53 -9.42 -0.67
N ILE A 156 -5.61 -10.66 -0.20
CA ILE A 156 -4.66 -11.73 -0.56
C ILE A 156 -5.39 -13.01 -0.98
N GLY A 157 -6.53 -13.30 -0.37
CA GLY A 157 -7.24 -14.56 -0.53
C GLY A 157 -7.90 -14.77 -1.90
N SER A 158 -8.24 -13.70 -2.62
CA SER A 158 -8.86 -13.76 -3.96
C SER A 158 -7.83 -13.70 -5.12
N TYR A 159 -7.22 -14.83 -5.47
CA TYR A 159 -6.17 -14.92 -6.50
C TYR A 159 -6.64 -15.61 -7.80
N LYS A 160 -7.96 -15.64 -8.05
CA LYS A 160 -8.53 -16.16 -9.30
C LYS A 160 -9.62 -15.21 -9.80
N PRO A 161 -9.90 -15.16 -11.12
CA PRO A 161 -10.84 -14.18 -11.68
C PRO A 161 -12.26 -14.21 -11.09
N HIS A 162 -12.72 -15.39 -10.66
CA HIS A 162 -14.03 -15.60 -10.04
C HIS A 162 -14.02 -15.41 -8.51
N MET A 163 -12.85 -15.20 -7.90
CA MET A 163 -12.72 -14.94 -6.47
C MET A 163 -12.79 -13.44 -6.19
N ILE A 164 -13.49 -13.07 -5.12
CA ILE A 164 -13.70 -11.69 -4.71
C ILE A 164 -13.64 -11.62 -3.20
N GLU A 165 -12.79 -10.76 -2.65
CA GLU A 165 -12.81 -10.42 -1.23
C GLU A 165 -13.35 -9.02 -0.97
N ILE A 166 -12.89 -8.05 -1.77
CA ILE A 166 -13.28 -6.65 -1.63
C ILE A 166 -14.56 -6.39 -2.44
N PRO A 167 -15.60 -5.76 -1.86
CA PRO A 167 -16.75 -5.30 -2.63
C PRO A 167 -16.35 -4.35 -3.76
N LEU A 168 -16.95 -4.50 -4.94
CA LEU A 168 -16.58 -3.73 -6.14
C LEU A 168 -16.78 -2.22 -5.94
N GLU A 169 -17.75 -1.83 -5.11
CA GLU A 169 -18.02 -0.43 -4.78
C GLU A 169 -16.88 0.19 -3.96
N VAL A 170 -16.19 -0.59 -3.13
CA VAL A 170 -15.01 -0.14 -2.38
C VAL A 170 -13.84 0.07 -3.35
N MET A 171 -13.68 -0.80 -4.34
CA MET A 171 -12.66 -0.65 -5.40
C MET A 171 -12.91 0.58 -6.25
N ALA A 172 -14.16 0.76 -6.70
CA ALA A 172 -14.57 1.91 -7.51
C ALA A 172 -14.41 3.24 -6.75
N GLN A 173 -14.70 3.24 -5.44
CA GLN A 173 -14.47 4.41 -4.62
C GLN A 173 -12.98 4.74 -4.52
N ALA A 174 -12.12 3.77 -4.24
CA ALA A 174 -10.68 4.01 -4.04
C ALA A 174 -9.97 4.64 -5.26
N VAL A 175 -10.48 4.39 -6.47
CA VAL A 175 -9.95 4.96 -7.72
C VAL A 175 -10.67 6.23 -8.17
N LYS A 176 -11.69 6.68 -7.43
CA LYS A 176 -12.44 7.88 -7.76
C LYS A 176 -11.57 9.11 -7.46
N VAL A 177 -11.26 9.86 -8.52
CA VAL A 177 -10.64 11.17 -8.39
C VAL A 177 -11.65 12.12 -7.75
N HIS A 178 -11.39 12.51 -6.50
CA HIS A 178 -12.18 13.53 -5.83
C HIS A 178 -11.70 14.89 -6.35
N GLY A 179 -12.57 15.64 -7.04
CA GLY A 179 -12.24 17.01 -7.44
C GLY A 179 -12.03 17.91 -6.23
N SER A 180 -11.37 19.06 -6.42
CA SER A 180 -11.12 20.14 -5.46
C SER A 180 -12.40 20.88 -5.03
N GLY A 181 -13.49 20.15 -4.79
CA GLY A 181 -14.70 20.67 -4.19
C GLY A 181 -14.54 20.72 -2.66
N HIS A 182 -14.93 21.85 -2.06
CA HIS A 182 -15.00 22.04 -0.62
C HIS A 182 -15.99 21.05 0.02
N HIS A 183 -15.56 19.82 0.28
CA HIS A 183 -16.31 18.87 1.06
C HIS A 183 -16.20 19.27 2.53
N PHE A 184 -17.28 19.83 3.08
CA PHE A 184 -17.42 20.19 4.50
C PHE A 184 -17.34 18.98 5.46
N HIS A 185 -17.19 17.76 4.96
CA HIS A 185 -17.05 16.53 5.74
C HIS A 185 -15.63 15.98 5.67
N LYS A 186 -15.04 15.71 6.84
CA LYS A 186 -13.70 15.15 7.02
C LYS A 186 -13.65 13.69 6.55
N HIS A 187 -13.34 13.48 5.27
CA HIS A 187 -13.05 12.16 4.71
C HIS A 187 -11.55 11.86 4.81
N ALA A 188 -11.21 10.58 4.92
CA ALA A 188 -9.83 10.15 4.75
C ALA A 188 -9.39 10.40 3.30
N GLN A 189 -8.13 10.79 3.13
CA GLN A 189 -7.53 10.96 1.82
C GLN A 189 -7.56 9.63 1.06
N GLU A 190 -8.05 9.67 -0.17
CA GLU A 190 -8.00 8.56 -1.13
C GLU A 190 -6.95 8.93 -2.19
N GLY A 191 -6.10 7.98 -2.58
CA GLY A 191 -4.98 8.23 -3.50
C GLY A 191 -5.33 8.08 -4.98
N GLY A 192 -6.59 7.75 -5.32
CA GLY A 192 -7.03 7.55 -6.70
C GLY A 192 -6.44 6.32 -7.40
N VAL A 193 -5.65 5.51 -6.68
CA VAL A 193 -4.97 4.31 -7.17
C VAL A 193 -5.05 3.17 -6.17
N ILE A 194 -4.87 1.95 -6.67
CA ILE A 194 -4.75 0.72 -5.88
C ILE A 194 -3.33 0.19 -6.01
N VAL A 195 -2.71 -0.15 -4.88
CA VAL A 195 -1.37 -0.73 -4.86
C VAL A 195 -1.47 -2.21 -5.18
N VAL A 196 -0.60 -2.71 -6.06
CA VAL A 196 -0.56 -4.12 -6.47
C VAL A 196 0.85 -4.69 -6.36
N ASP A 197 0.99 -6.01 -6.35
CA ASP A 197 2.31 -6.64 -6.51
C ASP A 197 2.81 -6.55 -7.96
N THR A 198 1.94 -6.88 -8.90
CA THR A 198 2.14 -6.72 -10.36
C THR A 198 0.88 -6.17 -10.98
N ILE A 199 1.02 -5.27 -11.94
CA ILE A 199 -0.13 -4.79 -12.72
C ILE A 199 -0.71 -5.93 -13.55
N ASP A 200 0.13 -6.63 -14.30
CA ASP A 200 -0.32 -7.66 -15.25
C ASP A 200 -0.96 -8.86 -14.54
N GLY A 201 -0.32 -9.40 -13.50
CA GLY A 201 -0.88 -10.53 -12.75
C GLY A 201 -2.21 -10.18 -12.09
N CYS A 202 -2.33 -8.99 -11.48
CA CYS A 202 -3.60 -8.54 -10.91
C CYS A 202 -4.68 -8.32 -11.99
N LYS A 203 -4.31 -7.88 -13.20
CA LYS A 203 -5.23 -7.73 -14.32
C LYS A 203 -5.75 -9.05 -14.88
N GLU A 204 -5.01 -10.13 -14.70
CA GLU A 204 -5.37 -11.46 -15.18
C GLU A 204 -6.06 -12.31 -14.10
N GLU A 205 -5.69 -12.14 -12.83
CA GLU A 205 -6.08 -13.06 -11.75
C GLU A 205 -6.95 -12.43 -10.65
N ALA A 206 -6.84 -11.13 -10.37
CA ALA A 206 -7.56 -10.52 -9.26
C ALA A 206 -9.02 -10.20 -9.64
N GLY A 207 -9.96 -11.05 -9.22
CA GLY A 207 -11.37 -10.90 -9.57
C GLY A 207 -11.96 -9.53 -9.19
N GLU A 208 -11.63 -8.96 -8.03
CA GLU A 208 -12.10 -7.61 -7.68
C GLU A 208 -11.56 -6.49 -8.60
N ILE A 209 -10.38 -6.63 -9.21
CA ILE A 209 -9.82 -5.66 -10.17
C ILE A 209 -10.46 -5.83 -11.54
N ILE A 210 -10.59 -7.09 -11.97
CA ILE A 210 -11.17 -7.46 -13.28
C ILE A 210 -12.64 -7.04 -13.33
N GLN A 211 -13.43 -7.44 -12.33
CA GLN A 211 -14.87 -7.27 -12.34
C GLN A 211 -15.32 -5.83 -12.08
N SER A 212 -14.52 -5.03 -11.36
CA SER A 212 -14.76 -3.58 -11.22
C SER A 212 -14.20 -2.75 -12.39
N ASN A 213 -13.61 -3.39 -13.40
CA ASN A 213 -13.05 -2.77 -14.59
C ASN A 213 -12.04 -1.65 -14.27
N ILE A 214 -11.20 -1.85 -13.25
CA ILE A 214 -10.16 -0.88 -12.88
C ILE A 214 -9.15 -0.77 -14.01
N SER A 215 -8.85 0.42 -14.50
CA SER A 215 -7.84 0.61 -15.55
C SER A 215 -6.41 0.45 -15.00
N ALA A 216 -5.46 0.01 -15.83
CA ALA A 216 -4.05 -0.13 -15.43
C ALA A 216 -3.45 1.20 -14.94
N LYS A 217 -3.94 2.35 -15.45
CA LYS A 217 -3.54 3.69 -14.99
C LYS A 217 -3.91 4.01 -13.54
N ASN A 218 -4.84 3.23 -12.97
CA ASN A 218 -5.31 3.34 -11.58
C ASN A 218 -4.64 2.30 -10.68
N LEU A 219 -3.63 1.59 -11.18
CA LEU A 219 -2.83 0.63 -10.43
C LEU A 219 -1.39 1.16 -10.31
N VAL A 220 -0.75 0.88 -9.17
CA VAL A 220 0.66 1.18 -8.94
C VAL A 220 1.33 -0.03 -8.32
N GLU A 221 2.50 -0.41 -8.81
CA GLU A 221 3.23 -1.53 -8.25
C GLU A 221 3.88 -1.14 -6.92
N LEU A 222 3.87 -2.06 -5.97
CA LEU A 222 4.49 -1.86 -4.66
C LEU A 222 5.99 -1.54 -4.79
N GLY A 223 6.67 -2.13 -5.77
CA GLY A 223 8.09 -1.86 -6.06
C GLY A 223 8.35 -0.39 -6.42
N GLU A 224 7.47 0.23 -7.20
CA GLU A 224 7.59 1.66 -7.56
C GLU A 224 7.52 2.55 -6.31
N LEU A 225 6.60 2.25 -5.38
CA LEU A 225 6.46 3.02 -4.14
C LEU A 225 7.70 2.92 -3.24
N VAL A 226 8.32 1.75 -3.18
CA VAL A 226 9.53 1.52 -2.36
C VAL A 226 10.72 2.27 -2.93
N MET A 227 10.88 2.32 -4.26
CA MET A 227 11.98 3.05 -4.89
C MET A 227 11.92 4.55 -4.58
N LEU A 228 10.74 5.16 -4.62
CA LEU A 228 10.54 6.58 -4.30
C LEU A 228 10.90 6.90 -2.84
N SER A 229 10.56 6.00 -1.91
CA SER A 229 10.93 6.18 -0.51
C SER A 229 12.45 6.14 -0.25
N HIS A 230 13.21 5.41 -1.07
CA HIS A 230 14.68 5.37 -0.95
C HIS A 230 15.36 6.58 -1.59
N GLU A 231 14.78 7.16 -2.65
CA GLU A 231 15.30 8.37 -3.29
C GLU A 231 15.12 9.62 -2.40
N SER A 232 14.05 9.69 -1.61
CA SER A 232 13.82 10.76 -0.62
C SER A 232 14.75 10.65 0.60
N ASP A 233 15.01 9.45 1.10
CA ASP A 233 15.96 9.23 2.21
C ASP A 233 17.42 9.47 1.81
N SER A 234 17.80 9.21 0.55
CA SER A 234 19.17 9.45 0.05
C SER A 234 19.43 10.90 -0.35
N SER A 235 18.41 11.65 -0.76
CA SER A 235 18.54 13.07 -1.10
C SER A 235 18.54 14.01 0.11
N SER A 236 18.04 13.55 1.27
CA SER A 236 18.11 14.28 2.55
C SER A 236 19.44 14.09 3.30
N ALA A 237 20.30 13.15 2.87
CA ALA A 237 21.59 12.87 3.51
C ALA A 237 22.77 13.73 2.99
N ILE A 238 22.53 14.75 2.16
CA ILE A 238 23.57 15.62 1.58
C ILE A 238 23.64 17.00 2.25
N ASP A 239 22.72 17.34 3.16
CA ASP A 239 22.73 18.64 3.84
C ASP A 239 22.47 18.45 5.34
N ASP A 240 23.53 18.11 6.09
CA ASP A 240 23.65 18.41 7.52
C ASP A 240 25.10 18.11 7.97
N THR A 241 25.95 19.14 7.94
CA THR A 241 27.08 19.22 8.87
C THR A 241 26.53 19.69 10.22
N ASP A 242 26.10 18.76 11.08
CA ASP A 242 26.09 19.02 12.52
C ASP A 242 26.25 17.72 13.34
N ASP A 243 27.06 17.86 14.38
CA ASP A 243 27.65 16.83 15.22
C ASP A 243 26.69 16.44 16.36
N SER A 244 26.21 15.19 16.39
CA SER A 244 25.80 14.47 17.62
C SER A 244 25.41 12.99 17.35
N PRO A 245 25.74 12.06 18.26
CA PRO A 245 25.74 10.63 17.97
C PRO A 245 24.34 10.02 18.09
N ARG A 246 23.84 9.44 16.98
CA ARG A 246 22.73 8.48 17.02
C ARG A 246 23.31 7.09 17.21
N GLU A 247 22.97 6.45 18.33
CA GLU A 247 23.29 5.05 18.59
C GLU A 247 22.68 4.17 17.48
N SER A 248 23.57 3.48 16.78
CA SER A 248 23.32 2.77 15.56
C SER A 248 22.92 1.32 15.82
N LEU A 249 21.94 0.87 15.05
CA LEU A 249 21.48 -0.51 14.92
C LEU A 249 22.50 -1.33 14.09
N ASP A 250 23.76 -1.39 14.55
CA ASP A 250 24.89 -1.90 13.75
C ASP A 250 25.65 -3.06 14.41
N ALA A 251 24.97 -3.82 15.26
CA ALA A 251 25.52 -5.03 15.86
C ALA A 251 25.05 -6.26 15.09
N LEU A 252 25.56 -6.51 13.87
CA LEU A 252 25.56 -7.85 13.24
C LEU A 252 26.49 -7.99 12.01
N ARG A 253 27.54 -7.18 11.85
CA ARG A 253 28.59 -7.43 10.85
C ARG A 253 29.97 -7.56 11.49
N SER A 254 30.54 -8.76 11.35
CA SER A 254 31.96 -9.04 11.61
C SER A 254 32.65 -9.34 10.26
N PRO A 255 33.97 -9.08 10.11
CA PRO A 255 34.54 -8.55 8.89
C PRO A 255 35.12 -9.62 7.95
N ARG A 256 35.16 -9.32 6.65
CA ARG A 256 36.06 -9.98 5.71
C ARG A 256 36.81 -8.96 4.87
N SER A 257 38.13 -9.14 4.83
CA SER A 257 39.17 -8.37 4.15
C SER A 257 39.21 -8.64 2.63
N PRO A 258 39.97 -7.86 1.85
CA PRO A 258 39.70 -7.61 0.42
C PRO A 258 40.55 -8.46 -0.53
N THR A 259 40.02 -8.71 -1.73
CA THR A 259 40.83 -8.91 -2.95
C THR A 259 40.13 -8.28 -4.15
N ALA A 260 40.93 -7.60 -4.96
CA ALA A 260 40.61 -6.91 -6.19
C ALA A 260 40.22 -7.85 -7.33
N ASP A 261 39.39 -7.39 -8.26
CA ASP A 261 39.82 -7.07 -9.64
C ASP A 261 38.61 -6.59 -10.48
N GLY A 262 38.89 -5.61 -11.33
CA GLY A 262 37.88 -4.88 -12.10
C GLY A 262 37.52 -5.51 -13.44
N ALA A 263 36.34 -5.13 -13.95
CA ALA A 263 36.06 -5.05 -15.38
C ALA A 263 34.85 -4.12 -15.61
N SER A 264 34.99 -3.30 -16.64
CA SER A 264 34.18 -2.15 -17.02
C SER A 264 32.96 -2.45 -17.91
N THR A 265 31.84 -1.76 -17.63
CA THR A 265 30.76 -1.27 -18.55
C THR A 265 29.86 -2.30 -19.28
N PRO A 266 28.65 -1.94 -19.81
CA PRO A 266 28.02 -0.61 -19.93
C PRO A 266 26.56 -0.48 -19.41
N THR A 267 26.17 0.76 -19.13
CA THR A 267 24.78 1.23 -18.99
C THR A 267 23.95 1.10 -20.28
N PRO A 268 22.66 0.74 -20.17
CA PRO A 268 21.63 1.25 -21.06
C PRO A 268 20.66 2.15 -20.28
N GLY A 269 20.59 3.41 -20.69
CA GLY A 269 19.52 4.32 -20.25
C GLY A 269 18.17 3.82 -20.75
N SER A 270 17.17 3.82 -19.86
CA SER A 270 15.76 3.67 -20.22
C SER A 270 14.95 4.69 -19.41
N PRO A 271 14.13 5.56 -20.04
CA PRO A 271 13.29 6.51 -19.33
C PRO A 271 11.92 5.87 -19.06
N LEU A 272 11.67 5.38 -17.84
CA LEU A 272 10.37 4.83 -17.45
C LEU A 272 10.07 5.09 -15.96
N LEU A 273 9.75 6.33 -15.57
CA LEU A 273 9.26 6.62 -14.20
C LEU A 273 8.29 7.81 -14.13
N THR A 274 7.28 7.90 -15.00
CA THR A 274 6.32 9.04 -14.88
C THR A 274 4.87 8.75 -15.24
N ARG A 275 4.50 7.54 -15.67
CA ARG A 275 3.13 7.31 -16.16
C ARG A 275 2.08 7.08 -15.06
N SER A 276 2.43 6.46 -13.93
CA SER A 276 1.44 6.02 -12.93
C SER A 276 1.25 7.00 -11.77
N ILE A 277 2.33 7.65 -11.31
CA ILE A 277 2.30 8.59 -10.16
C ILE A 277 1.57 9.90 -10.48
N ALA A 278 1.52 10.30 -11.76
CA ALA A 278 0.85 11.52 -12.19
C ALA A 278 -0.66 11.56 -11.87
N ASN A 279 -1.27 10.39 -11.58
CA ASN A 279 -2.68 10.28 -11.24
C ASN A 279 -2.97 10.35 -9.74
N VAL A 280 -1.95 10.23 -8.87
CA VAL A 280 -2.16 10.19 -7.42
C VAL A 280 -2.67 11.55 -6.90
N PHE A 281 -2.25 12.66 -7.53
CA PHE A 281 -2.79 14.00 -7.28
C PHE A 281 -2.78 14.84 -8.56
N ARG A 282 -3.96 15.13 -9.12
CA ARG A 282 -4.15 15.98 -10.31
C ARG A 282 -5.18 17.07 -10.00
N ASP A 283 -4.76 18.32 -10.02
CA ASP A 283 -5.65 19.49 -10.10
C ASP A 283 -5.86 19.85 -11.57
N GLU A 284 -7.11 19.86 -12.03
CA GLU A 284 -7.45 20.34 -13.38
C GLU A 284 -7.76 21.85 -13.34
N HIS A 285 -6.76 22.67 -13.63
CA HIS A 285 -7.00 23.97 -14.25
C HIS A 285 -7.02 23.79 -15.77
N THR A 286 -8.22 23.64 -16.36
CA THR A 286 -8.38 23.72 -17.82
C THR A 286 -9.21 24.94 -18.20
N GLY A 287 -8.57 25.85 -18.95
CA GLY A 287 -9.22 26.90 -19.69
C GLY A 287 -10.03 26.29 -20.83
N SER A 288 -11.29 26.70 -20.92
CA SER A 288 -12.27 26.24 -21.90
C SER A 288 -11.92 26.68 -23.34
N THR A 289 -11.91 25.73 -24.27
CA THR A 289 -12.10 26.00 -25.70
C THR A 289 -13.44 25.42 -26.14
N SER A 290 -14.38 26.30 -26.50
CA SER A 290 -15.71 25.95 -27.01
C SER A 290 -15.66 25.63 -28.52
N PRO A 291 -16.50 24.72 -29.04
CA PRO A 291 -16.78 24.65 -30.46
C PRO A 291 -17.99 25.51 -30.85
N SER A 292 -17.96 25.96 -32.10
CA SER A 292 -18.92 26.84 -32.77
C SER A 292 -20.22 26.13 -33.18
N SER A 293 -21.35 26.83 -33.03
CA SER A 293 -22.54 26.62 -33.87
C SER A 293 -23.36 27.92 -33.95
N SER A 294 -24.02 28.10 -35.10
CA SER A 294 -24.53 29.37 -35.59
C SER A 294 -26.06 29.43 -35.63
N ARG A 295 -26.54 30.68 -35.50
CA ARG A 295 -27.82 31.30 -35.95
C ARG A 295 -29.08 31.26 -35.03
N SER A 296 -29.47 32.50 -34.70
CA SER A 296 -30.65 33.07 -34.03
C SER A 296 -31.90 33.13 -34.97
N PRO A 297 -33.04 33.83 -34.66
CA PRO A 297 -33.37 34.68 -33.50
C PRO A 297 -34.83 34.62 -32.93
N SER A 298 -35.03 35.11 -31.70
CA SER A 298 -35.66 36.43 -31.41
C SER A 298 -36.36 36.58 -30.03
N ARG A 299 -36.29 37.83 -29.53
CA ARG A 299 -37.19 38.59 -28.61
C ARG A 299 -36.90 38.69 -27.08
N LYS A 300 -36.32 39.87 -26.74
CA LYS A 300 -36.73 40.93 -25.77
C LYS A 300 -36.94 40.64 -24.27
N SER A 301 -36.12 41.28 -23.42
CA SER A 301 -36.43 42.43 -22.51
C SER A 301 -35.54 42.38 -21.26
N SER A 302 -34.64 43.36 -21.10
CA SER A 302 -34.66 44.52 -20.18
C SER A 302 -34.30 44.21 -18.72
N GLY A 303 -33.21 44.80 -18.22
CA GLY A 303 -32.83 44.79 -16.81
C GLY A 303 -31.41 45.27 -16.58
N SER A 304 -31.19 46.58 -16.68
CA SER A 304 -29.97 47.30 -16.32
C SER A 304 -29.58 47.08 -14.85
N PHE A 305 -28.29 46.91 -14.53
CA PHE A 305 -27.58 47.62 -13.45
C PHE A 305 -26.06 47.61 -13.71
N SER A 306 -25.50 48.81 -13.66
CA SER A 306 -24.11 49.21 -13.87
C SER A 306 -23.25 49.04 -12.62
N PHE A 307 -21.95 48.68 -12.73
CA PHE A 307 -20.88 49.27 -11.91
C PHE A 307 -19.47 49.10 -12.54
N ILE A 308 -18.94 50.23 -12.99
CA ILE A 308 -17.56 50.78 -12.88
C ILE A 308 -16.34 49.92 -13.33
N LYS A 309 -15.76 50.38 -14.46
CA LYS A 309 -14.36 50.19 -14.90
C LYS A 309 -13.38 50.96 -14.00
N SER A 310 -12.23 50.35 -13.71
CA SER A 310 -10.98 51.10 -13.51
C SER A 310 -9.94 50.73 -14.57
N LYS A 311 -9.20 51.75 -14.99
CA LYS A 311 -8.41 51.87 -16.21
C LYS A 311 -7.11 51.06 -16.20
N SER A 312 -6.79 50.59 -17.40
CA SER A 312 -5.47 50.24 -17.94
C SER A 312 -4.41 51.33 -17.72
N ARG A 313 -3.18 50.90 -17.41
CA ARG A 313 -1.97 51.68 -17.66
C ARG A 313 -0.97 50.80 -18.42
N SER A 314 -0.71 51.19 -19.66
CA SER A 314 0.31 50.65 -20.55
C SER A 314 1.69 51.19 -20.17
N GLY A 315 2.68 50.30 -20.05
CA GLY A 315 4.12 50.61 -20.05
C GLY A 315 4.83 49.37 -20.57
N SER A 316 5.06 49.34 -21.89
CA SER A 316 6.36 49.52 -22.54
C SER A 316 7.37 48.42 -22.23
N MET A 317 7.69 47.68 -23.30
CA MET A 317 8.63 46.57 -23.33
C MET A 317 10.05 47.10 -23.13
N ASN A 318 10.83 46.43 -22.27
CA ASN A 318 12.28 46.46 -22.39
C ASN A 318 12.81 45.05 -22.26
N SER A 319 13.53 44.64 -23.30
CA SER A 319 14.20 43.36 -23.44
C SER A 319 15.45 43.31 -22.58
N SER A 320 15.54 42.30 -21.70
CA SER A 320 16.82 41.80 -21.20
C SER A 320 16.72 40.29 -20.97
N ASN A 321 17.64 39.58 -21.61
CA ASN A 321 17.83 38.12 -21.69
C ASN A 321 17.39 37.30 -20.46
N PRO A 322 16.74 36.13 -20.62
CA PRO A 322 16.63 35.16 -19.54
C PRO A 322 17.90 34.30 -19.51
N SER A 323 18.79 34.55 -18.55
CA SER A 323 19.73 33.54 -18.09
C SER A 323 19.01 32.62 -17.08
N ILE A 324 18.91 31.34 -17.44
CA ILE A 324 18.96 30.16 -16.57
C ILE A 324 18.09 30.25 -15.29
N ALA A 325 16.86 29.78 -15.37
CA ALA A 325 16.04 29.42 -14.21
C ALA A 325 15.04 28.30 -14.56
N THR A 326 15.53 27.17 -15.08
CA THR A 326 14.69 26.01 -15.46
C THR A 326 14.84 24.82 -14.49
N GLY A 327 15.58 24.99 -13.39
CA GLY A 327 15.93 23.89 -12.47
C GLY A 327 15.13 23.82 -11.16
N MET A 328 14.51 24.91 -10.70
CA MET A 328 13.88 24.95 -9.36
C MET A 328 12.38 24.60 -9.38
N LEU A 329 11.61 25.07 -10.37
CA LEU A 329 10.16 24.84 -10.44
C LEU A 329 9.76 23.36 -10.56
N GLY A 330 10.61 22.52 -11.17
CA GLY A 330 10.35 21.09 -11.27
C GLY A 330 10.59 20.33 -9.96
N ARG A 331 11.51 20.82 -9.12
CA ARG A 331 11.89 20.16 -7.86
C ARG A 331 10.85 20.41 -6.77
N ASP A 332 10.28 21.62 -6.72
CA ASP A 332 9.23 21.98 -5.76
C ASP A 332 7.94 21.19 -6.02
N ILE A 333 7.52 21.04 -7.28
CA ILE A 333 6.32 20.28 -7.67
C ILE A 333 6.49 18.77 -7.43
N LEU A 334 7.70 18.23 -7.65
CA LEU A 334 7.98 16.82 -7.36
C LEU A 334 8.01 16.57 -5.84
N GLY A 335 8.60 17.48 -5.06
CA GLY A 335 8.63 17.40 -3.61
C GLY A 335 7.25 17.49 -2.96
N GLU A 336 6.37 18.39 -3.45
CA GLU A 336 5.00 18.52 -2.94
C GLU A 336 4.15 17.27 -3.22
N LYS A 337 4.32 16.66 -4.40
CA LYS A 337 3.65 15.39 -4.75
C LYS A 337 4.15 14.20 -3.93
N ASP A 338 5.44 14.17 -3.62
CA ASP A 338 6.03 13.12 -2.79
C ASP A 338 5.56 13.21 -1.33
N ASP A 339 5.38 14.43 -0.81
CA ASP A 339 4.79 14.67 0.52
C ASP A 339 3.32 14.24 0.56
N ASP A 340 2.52 14.55 -0.47
CA ASP A 340 1.12 14.12 -0.55
C ASP A 340 0.97 12.60 -0.63
N MET A 341 1.83 11.93 -1.41
CA MET A 341 1.85 10.45 -1.49
C MET A 341 2.24 9.84 -0.15
N SER A 342 3.31 10.35 0.46
CA SER A 342 3.74 9.96 1.80
C SER A 342 2.62 10.12 2.83
N ARG A 343 1.89 11.24 2.78
CA ARG A 343 0.75 11.53 3.66
C ARG A 343 -0.40 10.56 3.43
N TRP A 344 -0.71 10.23 2.17
CA TRP A 344 -1.74 9.24 1.82
C TRP A 344 -1.36 7.85 2.33
N LEU A 345 -0.12 7.38 2.11
CA LEU A 345 0.34 6.10 2.63
C LEU A 345 0.28 6.07 4.17
N ARG A 346 0.69 7.15 4.83
CA ARG A 346 0.71 7.31 6.30
C ARG A 346 -0.68 7.30 6.94
N ASN A 347 -1.64 8.01 6.36
CA ASN A 347 -2.91 8.37 7.03
C ASN A 347 -4.18 8.13 6.21
N GLY A 348 -4.06 7.94 4.90
CA GLY A 348 -5.17 7.77 3.96
C GLY A 348 -5.74 6.37 3.94
N ASN A 349 -6.70 6.17 3.04
CA ASN A 349 -7.27 4.87 2.70
C ASN A 349 -6.47 4.25 1.54
N VAL A 350 -5.77 3.16 1.82
CA VAL A 350 -4.87 2.46 0.89
C VAL A 350 -5.40 1.04 0.71
N ILE A 351 -5.54 0.59 -0.54
CA ILE A 351 -5.83 -0.80 -0.87
C ILE A 351 -4.58 -1.41 -1.48
N TYR A 352 -4.15 -2.53 -0.93
CA TYR A 352 -3.13 -3.39 -1.49
C TYR A 352 -3.77 -4.70 -1.92
N LYS A 353 -3.63 -5.02 -3.21
CA LYS A 353 -4.07 -6.27 -3.79
C LYS A 353 -2.87 -7.08 -4.28
N SER A 354 -2.75 -8.31 -3.82
CA SER A 354 -1.72 -9.25 -4.29
C SER A 354 -2.37 -10.52 -4.81
N VAL A 355 -1.80 -11.05 -5.89
CA VAL A 355 -2.07 -12.40 -6.44
C VAL A 355 -0.84 -13.31 -6.31
N GLY A 356 0.32 -12.72 -6.08
CA GLY A 356 1.60 -13.35 -5.82
C GLY A 356 2.54 -13.30 -7.02
N MET A 357 3.84 -13.15 -6.73
CA MET A 357 4.89 -13.25 -7.73
C MET A 357 5.84 -14.39 -7.41
N GLY A 358 6.18 -15.21 -8.41
CA GLY A 358 7.19 -16.26 -8.25
C GLY A 358 8.57 -15.72 -7.82
N LEU A 359 8.91 -14.48 -8.20
CA LEU A 359 10.13 -13.82 -7.75
C LEU A 359 10.22 -13.71 -6.22
N MET A 360 9.10 -13.43 -5.54
CA MET A 360 9.09 -13.35 -4.07
C MET A 360 9.40 -14.70 -3.42
N ASP A 361 8.88 -15.78 -4.00
CA ASP A 361 9.14 -17.15 -3.52
C ASP A 361 10.62 -17.53 -3.72
N LEU A 362 11.24 -17.12 -4.83
CA LEU A 362 12.67 -17.35 -5.08
C LEU A 362 13.58 -16.58 -4.12
N VAL A 363 13.31 -15.28 -3.90
CA VAL A 363 14.12 -14.44 -3.01
C VAL A 363 14.05 -14.95 -1.58
N VAL A 364 12.83 -15.15 -1.05
CA VAL A 364 12.66 -15.64 0.34
C VAL A 364 13.15 -17.07 0.48
N GLY A 365 12.91 -17.93 -0.51
CA GLY A 365 13.40 -19.31 -0.49
C GLY A 365 14.93 -19.38 -0.44
N THR A 366 15.62 -18.56 -1.22
CA THR A 366 17.08 -18.51 -1.22
C THR A 366 17.64 -18.09 0.15
N GLU A 367 17.08 -17.04 0.74
CA GLU A 367 17.49 -16.56 2.06
C GLU A 367 17.19 -17.56 3.18
N LEU A 368 16.05 -18.26 3.11
CA LEU A 368 15.71 -19.30 4.09
C LEU A 368 16.68 -20.48 4.03
N VAL A 369 17.07 -20.94 2.83
CA VAL A 369 18.08 -22.01 2.69
C VAL A 369 19.44 -21.55 3.23
N ARG A 370 19.85 -20.31 2.92
CA ARG A 370 21.10 -19.73 3.45
C ARG A 370 21.09 -19.71 4.97
N LEU A 371 20.04 -19.18 5.58
CA LEU A 371 19.88 -19.11 7.04
C LEU A 371 19.83 -20.50 7.70
N ALA A 372 19.17 -21.46 7.06
CA ALA A 372 19.10 -22.83 7.54
C ALA A 372 20.48 -23.48 7.61
N ARG A 373 21.30 -23.31 6.56
CA ARG A 373 22.70 -23.78 6.53
C ARG A 373 23.54 -23.13 7.62
N GLU A 374 23.45 -21.82 7.79
CA GLU A 374 24.18 -21.07 8.83
C GLU A 374 23.83 -21.53 10.24
N LYS A 375 22.57 -21.91 10.46
CA LYS A 375 22.07 -22.39 11.76
C LYS A 375 22.20 -23.90 11.95
N GLY A 376 22.70 -24.65 10.96
CA GLY A 376 22.74 -26.11 11.00
C GLY A 376 21.35 -26.75 11.09
N VAL A 377 20.32 -26.11 10.53
CA VAL A 377 18.93 -26.60 10.52
C VAL A 377 18.59 -27.18 9.15
N GLY A 378 17.93 -28.34 9.14
CA GLY A 378 17.51 -29.03 7.93
C GLY A 378 18.21 -30.38 7.76
N VAL A 379 18.01 -31.00 6.59
CA VAL A 379 18.59 -32.30 6.24
C VAL A 379 19.35 -32.12 4.93
N ASN A 380 20.60 -32.59 4.90
CA ASN A 380 21.35 -32.70 3.65
C ASN A 380 20.90 -33.98 2.92
N VAL A 381 20.53 -33.83 1.65
CA VAL A 381 20.09 -34.95 0.80
C VAL A 381 21.16 -35.14 -0.26
N GLU A 382 21.91 -36.24 -0.16
CA GLU A 382 22.98 -36.54 -1.11
C GLU A 382 22.43 -36.77 -2.53
N GLY A 383 23.19 -36.32 -3.54
CA GLY A 383 22.87 -36.55 -4.95
C GLY A 383 21.84 -35.57 -5.56
N PHE A 384 21.51 -34.50 -4.85
CA PHE A 384 20.67 -33.40 -5.34
C PHE A 384 21.34 -32.03 -5.18
#